data_AF-A0A960ZLQ2-F1
#
_entry.id   AF-A0A960ZLQ2-F1
#
_cell.length_a   1.000
_cell.length_b   1.000
_cell.length_c   1.000
_cell.angle_alpha   90.00
_cell.angle_beta   90.00
_cell.angle_gamma   90.00
#
_symmetry.space_group_name_H-M   'P 1'
#
loop_
_entity.id
_entity.type
_entity.pdbx_description
1 polymer ?
#
loop_
_entity_poly.entity_id
_entity_poly.type
_entity_poly.pdbx_seq_one_letter_code
_entity_poly.pdbx_strand_id
1 'polypeptide(L)'
;MRIRLAVCLVALPFLLPALPLLAAEPGKWPFKSETRLEAVLTVLKWKLYSEAGFSSLPKGVTLGLDVGDEPEPDGWYQVTLREFHSEDSGFDPNVAPALAHFYVREGDGEIQWYDLVEDKRRPWEAFLKDRSEP
;
A
#
# COMPACT_ATOMS: atom_id res chain seq x y z
N MET A 1 -19.89 -60.73 -26.87
CA MET A 1 -20.38 -59.35 -26.70
C MET A 1 -19.73 -58.74 -25.47
N ARG A 2 -18.89 -57.69 -25.63
CA ARG A 2 -18.30 -56.94 -24.51
C ARG A 2 -18.61 -55.46 -24.74
N ILE A 3 -19.47 -54.91 -23.88
CA ILE A 3 -19.89 -53.50 -23.87
C ILE A 3 -18.73 -52.68 -23.30
N ARG A 4 -18.23 -51.69 -24.05
CA ARG A 4 -17.27 -50.71 -23.54
C ARG A 4 -18.03 -49.44 -23.16
N LEU A 5 -18.11 -49.16 -21.85
CA LEU A 5 -18.57 -47.88 -21.33
C LEU A 5 -17.59 -46.77 -21.76
N ALA A 6 -18.10 -45.75 -22.44
CA ALA A 6 -17.40 -44.49 -22.67
C ALA A 6 -17.65 -43.57 -21.46
N VAL A 7 -16.61 -43.28 -20.69
CA VAL A 7 -16.64 -42.26 -19.65
C VAL A 7 -16.23 -40.93 -20.29
N CYS A 8 -17.20 -40.06 -20.56
CA CYS A 8 -16.93 -38.67 -20.93
C CYS A 8 -16.59 -37.88 -19.66
N LEU A 9 -15.30 -37.63 -19.44
CA LEU A 9 -14.83 -36.63 -18.48
C LEU A 9 -15.07 -35.25 -19.09
N VAL A 10 -16.12 -34.55 -18.63
CA VAL A 10 -16.35 -33.14 -18.99
C VAL A 10 -15.44 -32.28 -18.13
N ALA A 11 -14.27 -31.91 -18.68
CA ALA A 11 -13.44 -30.87 -18.10
C ALA A 11 -14.12 -29.51 -18.38
N LEU A 12 -14.76 -28.95 -17.36
CA LEU A 12 -15.37 -27.62 -17.38
C LEU A 12 -14.24 -26.58 -17.19
N PRO A 13 -13.85 -25.78 -18.19
CA PRO A 13 -12.92 -24.68 -17.94
C PRO A 13 -13.67 -23.60 -17.16
N PHE A 14 -13.30 -23.42 -15.89
CA PHE A 14 -13.67 -22.23 -15.12
C PHE A 14 -13.12 -21.00 -15.86
N LEU A 15 -13.97 -20.37 -16.68
CA LEU A 15 -13.78 -19.03 -17.20
C LEU A 15 -13.94 -18.05 -16.04
N LEU A 16 -12.92 -17.94 -15.21
CA LEU A 16 -12.75 -16.74 -14.40
C LEU A 16 -12.44 -15.60 -15.38
N PRO A 17 -13.24 -14.53 -15.44
CA PRO A 17 -12.82 -13.35 -16.16
C PRO A 17 -11.55 -12.86 -15.47
N ALA A 18 -10.42 -12.98 -16.15
CA ALA A 18 -9.20 -12.31 -15.76
C ALA A 18 -9.53 -10.83 -15.76
N LEU A 19 -9.80 -10.28 -14.57
CA LEU A 19 -9.79 -8.84 -14.36
C LEU A 19 -8.48 -8.35 -14.98
N PRO A 20 -8.52 -7.38 -15.91
CA PRO A 20 -7.30 -6.79 -16.41
C PRO A 20 -6.66 -6.12 -15.20
N LEU A 21 -5.67 -6.79 -14.62
CA LEU A 21 -4.68 -6.15 -13.78
C LEU A 21 -4.10 -5.08 -14.70
N LEU A 22 -4.53 -3.84 -14.50
CA LEU A 22 -4.02 -2.69 -15.23
C LEU A 22 -2.54 -2.64 -14.86
N ALA A 23 -1.71 -3.33 -15.63
CA ALA A 23 -0.28 -3.34 -15.48
C ALA A 23 0.13 -1.91 -15.78
N ALA A 24 0.29 -1.11 -14.72
CA ALA A 24 0.82 0.23 -14.81
C ALA A 24 2.17 0.08 -15.54
N GLU A 25 2.29 0.69 -16.72
CA GLU A 25 3.58 0.72 -17.39
C GLU A 25 4.58 1.41 -16.45
N PRO A 26 5.74 0.80 -16.16
CA PRO A 26 6.73 1.40 -15.27
C PRO A 26 7.09 2.79 -15.79
N GLY A 27 6.85 3.82 -14.97
CA GLY A 27 7.13 5.22 -15.28
C GLY A 27 5.97 6.04 -15.87
N LYS A 28 4.76 5.48 -16.05
CA LYS A 28 3.56 6.28 -16.38
C LYS A 28 2.61 6.36 -15.20
N TRP A 29 2.55 7.53 -14.59
CA TRP A 29 1.55 7.86 -13.57
C TRP A 29 0.14 7.78 -14.19
N PRO A 30 -0.74 6.89 -13.71
CA PRO A 30 -1.99 6.56 -14.41
C PRO A 30 -3.13 7.56 -14.13
N PHE A 31 -2.92 8.57 -13.28
CA PHE A 31 -3.97 9.47 -12.81
C PHE A 31 -3.86 10.86 -13.46
N LYS A 32 -4.96 11.34 -14.06
CA LYS A 32 -4.91 12.55 -14.90
C LYS A 32 -5.21 13.88 -14.21
N SER A 33 -5.94 14.00 -13.10
CA SER A 33 -6.09 15.34 -12.48
C SER A 33 -6.85 15.50 -11.15
N GLU A 34 -7.78 14.63 -10.72
CA GLU A 34 -8.79 15.14 -9.77
C GLU A 34 -8.39 15.27 -8.28
N THR A 35 -7.32 14.63 -7.81
CA THR A 35 -6.20 15.35 -7.17
C THR A 35 -4.99 14.40 -7.22
N ARG A 36 -3.84 14.87 -7.71
CA ARG A 36 -2.65 14.01 -7.76
C ARG A 36 -2.20 13.55 -6.37
N LEU A 37 -2.57 14.32 -5.35
CA LEU A 37 -2.47 13.97 -3.93
C LEU A 37 -3.29 12.73 -3.54
N GLU A 38 -4.56 12.65 -3.90
CA GLU A 38 -5.39 11.46 -3.63
C GLU A 38 -4.85 10.22 -4.32
N ALA A 39 -4.32 10.38 -5.54
CA ALA A 39 -3.64 9.30 -6.25
C ALA A 39 -2.40 8.80 -5.50
N VAL A 40 -1.54 9.72 -5.06
CA VAL A 40 -0.37 9.45 -4.21
C VAL A 40 -0.79 8.68 -2.95
N LEU A 41 -1.80 9.18 -2.25
CA LEU A 41 -2.33 8.56 -1.05
C LEU A 41 -2.89 7.17 -1.29
N THR A 42 -3.59 6.97 -2.41
CA THR A 42 -4.19 5.68 -2.76
C THR A 42 -3.12 4.64 -3.04
N VAL A 43 -2.06 4.99 -3.76
CA VAL A 43 -0.94 4.09 -4.04
C VAL A 43 -0.23 3.70 -2.75
N LEU A 44 0.10 4.69 -1.90
CA LEU A 44 0.77 4.42 -0.63
C LEU A 44 -0.10 3.57 0.30
N LYS A 45 -1.41 3.86 0.41
CA LYS A 45 -2.36 3.01 1.15
C LYS A 45 -2.33 1.59 0.64
N TRP A 46 -2.50 1.40 -0.67
CA TRP A 46 -2.53 0.08 -1.28
C TRP A 46 -1.26 -0.70 -0.94
N LYS A 47 -0.07 -0.11 -1.15
CA LYS A 47 1.22 -0.73 -0.82
C LYS A 47 1.37 -1.08 0.66
N LEU A 48 0.96 -0.19 1.56
CA LEU A 48 1.00 -0.48 3.01
C LEU A 48 0.09 -1.67 3.38
N TYR A 49 -1.08 -1.80 2.76
CA TYR A 49 -1.99 -2.92 3.06
C TYR A 49 -1.63 -4.22 2.33
N SER A 50 -1.03 -4.15 1.14
CA SER A 50 -0.74 -5.32 0.30
C SER A 50 0.68 -5.86 0.47
N GLU A 51 1.66 -4.99 0.70
CA GLU A 51 3.09 -5.34 0.71
C GLU A 51 3.71 -5.26 2.11
N ALA A 52 3.16 -4.46 3.02
CA ALA A 52 3.66 -4.37 4.39
C ALA A 52 2.84 -5.27 5.34
N GLY A 53 3.52 -5.83 6.36
CA GLY A 53 2.99 -6.83 7.30
C GLY A 53 1.83 -6.39 8.20
N PHE A 54 1.10 -5.33 7.89
CA PHE A 54 -0.07 -4.85 8.64
C PHE A 54 -1.32 -5.74 8.49
N SER A 55 -1.14 -6.96 7.97
CA SER A 55 -2.18 -7.98 7.81
C SER A 55 -2.97 -8.31 9.09
N SER A 56 -2.42 -7.97 10.27
CA SER A 56 -3.11 -8.08 11.55
C SER A 56 -2.73 -6.93 12.49
N LEU A 57 -3.50 -5.85 12.44
CA LEU A 57 -3.45 -4.83 13.50
C LEU A 57 -4.18 -5.34 14.75
N PRO A 58 -3.76 -4.93 15.96
CA PRO A 58 -4.51 -5.22 17.18
C PRO A 58 -5.95 -4.70 17.10
N LYS A 59 -6.85 -5.31 17.89
CA LYS A 59 -8.25 -4.86 17.95
C LYS A 59 -8.29 -3.38 18.35
N GLY A 60 -9.07 -2.59 17.60
CA GLY A 60 -9.24 -1.17 17.88
C GLY A 60 -8.06 -0.29 17.43
N VAL A 61 -7.06 -0.86 16.76
CA VAL A 61 -5.96 -0.12 16.14
C VAL A 61 -6.21 0.03 14.65
N THR A 62 -6.03 1.24 14.13
CA THR A 62 -6.13 1.56 12.70
C THR A 62 -4.96 2.42 12.26
N LEU A 63 -4.65 2.39 10.96
CA LEU A 63 -3.62 3.23 10.35
C LEU A 63 -4.26 4.34 9.53
N GLY A 64 -3.73 5.55 9.68
CA GLY A 64 -4.10 6.69 8.85
C GLY A 64 -2.88 7.37 8.26
N LEU A 65 -3.11 8.12 7.18
CA LEU A 65 -2.08 8.91 6.51
C LEU A 65 -2.40 10.39 6.72
N ASP A 66 -1.39 11.14 7.12
CA ASP A 66 -1.40 12.57 7.33
C ASP A 66 -0.43 13.20 6.33
N VAL A 67 -0.91 14.05 5.43
CA VAL A 67 -0.09 14.61 4.34
C VAL A 67 0.18 16.07 4.61
N GLY A 68 1.40 16.52 4.36
CA GLY A 68 1.72 17.94 4.37
C GLY A 68 0.87 18.72 3.36
N ASP A 69 0.49 19.94 3.72
CA ASP A 69 -0.39 20.80 2.93
C ASP A 69 0.21 21.19 1.56
N GLU A 70 1.55 21.31 1.50
CA GLU A 70 2.28 21.74 0.31
C GLU A 70 3.35 20.70 -0.09
N PRO A 71 3.54 20.44 -1.39
CA PRO A 71 4.67 19.65 -1.85
C PRO A 71 5.98 20.42 -1.66
N GLU A 72 7.04 19.69 -1.41
CA GLU A 72 8.40 20.18 -1.49
C GLU A 72 8.80 20.60 -2.91
N PRO A 73 9.93 21.32 -3.07
CA PRO A 73 10.58 21.46 -4.37
C PRO A 73 10.69 20.10 -5.08
N ASP A 74 10.42 20.09 -6.39
CA ASP A 74 10.36 18.89 -7.25
C ASP A 74 9.12 17.98 -7.08
N GLY A 75 8.10 18.43 -6.35
CA GLY A 75 6.78 17.78 -6.31
C GLY A 75 6.72 16.57 -5.39
N TRP A 76 7.54 16.55 -4.32
CA TRP A 76 7.48 15.51 -3.30
C TRP A 76 6.49 15.87 -2.20
N TYR A 77 5.60 14.95 -1.85
CA TYR A 77 4.73 15.07 -0.68
C TYR A 77 5.28 14.26 0.47
N GLN A 78 5.46 14.90 1.62
CA GLN A 78 5.70 14.18 2.87
C GLN A 78 4.36 13.63 3.38
N VAL A 79 4.31 12.32 3.57
CA VAL A 79 3.15 11.58 4.08
C VAL A 79 3.56 10.85 5.34
N THR A 80 2.95 11.21 6.46
CA THR A 80 3.16 10.60 7.77
C THR A 80 2.16 9.48 7.99
N LEU A 81 2.65 8.28 8.25
CA LEU A 81 1.83 7.17 8.71
C LEU A 81 1.61 7.29 10.21
N ARG A 82 0.35 7.30 10.64
CA ARG A 82 -0.04 7.40 12.05
C ARG A 82 -0.88 6.19 12.48
N GLU A 83 -0.76 5.87 13.76
CA GLU A 83 -1.65 4.93 14.44
C GLU A 83 -2.82 5.68 15.09
N PHE A 84 -4.02 5.10 15.03
CA PHE A 84 -5.22 5.61 15.68
C PHE A 84 -5.86 4.52 16.51
N HIS A 85 -6.32 4.88 17.71
CA HIS A 85 -6.83 3.94 18.70
C HIS A 85 -8.30 4.22 19.01
N SER A 86 -9.15 3.20 18.98
CA SER A 86 -10.49 3.25 19.54
C SER A 86 -10.45 3.13 21.07
N GLU A 87 -11.54 3.53 21.74
CA GLU A 87 -11.68 3.43 23.20
C GLU A 87 -11.53 1.99 23.73
N ASP A 88 -11.84 0.98 22.91
CA ASP A 88 -11.77 -0.43 23.27
C ASP A 88 -10.47 -1.15 22.85
N SER A 89 -9.47 -0.39 22.39
CA SER A 89 -8.17 -0.91 21.94
C SER A 89 -7.20 -1.25 23.09
N GLY A 90 -7.41 -0.65 24.26
CA GLY A 90 -6.46 -0.71 25.38
C GLY A 90 -5.31 0.31 25.28
N PHE A 91 -5.27 1.12 24.23
CA PHE A 91 -4.36 2.26 24.05
C PHE A 91 -5.08 3.59 24.30
N ASP A 92 -4.33 4.69 24.44
CA ASP A 92 -4.91 6.02 24.62
C ASP A 92 -5.53 6.53 23.31
N PRO A 93 -6.86 6.77 23.25
CA PRO A 93 -7.53 7.25 22.04
C PRO A 93 -7.20 8.71 21.69
N ASN A 94 -6.58 9.47 22.60
CA ASN A 94 -6.22 10.88 22.36
C ASN A 94 -4.80 11.04 21.81
N VAL A 95 -4.10 9.94 21.54
CA VAL A 95 -2.72 9.94 21.04
C VAL A 95 -2.68 9.24 19.69
N ALA A 96 -2.15 9.94 18.67
CA ALA A 96 -1.96 9.42 17.32
C ALA A 96 -0.47 9.45 16.93
N PRO A 97 0.35 8.49 17.42
CA PRO A 97 1.78 8.51 17.21
C PRO A 97 2.13 8.33 15.72
N ALA A 98 3.18 9.03 15.27
CA ALA A 98 3.74 8.83 13.93
C ALA A 98 4.61 7.57 13.93
N LEU A 99 4.35 6.67 12.97
CA LEU A 99 5.06 5.39 12.81
C LEU A 99 6.17 5.45 11.76
N ALA A 100 5.97 6.25 10.71
CA ALA A 100 6.92 6.41 9.61
C ALA A 100 6.60 7.68 8.81
N HIS A 101 7.63 8.27 8.20
CA HIS A 101 7.47 9.31 7.18
C HIS A 101 7.83 8.74 5.82
N PHE A 102 6.96 8.95 4.85
CA PHE A 102 7.17 8.61 3.45
C PHE A 102 7.23 9.89 2.63
N TYR A 103 8.02 9.86 1.58
CA TYR A 103 8.04 10.87 0.54
C TYR A 103 7.49 10.24 -0.71
N VAL A 104 6.47 10.85 -1.30
CA VAL A 104 5.87 10.37 -2.54
C VAL A 104 5.94 11.45 -3.61
N ARG A 105 6.54 11.13 -4.75
CA ARG A 105 6.70 12.09 -5.85
C ARG A 105 5.44 12.14 -6.69
N GLU A 106 4.90 13.32 -6.90
CA GLU A 106 3.68 13.57 -7.67
C GLU A 106 3.80 13.14 -9.15
N GLY A 107 4.98 13.33 -9.73
CA GLY A 107 5.20 13.14 -11.17
C GLY A 107 5.11 11.68 -11.64
N ASP A 108 5.60 10.74 -10.83
CA ASP A 108 5.70 9.32 -11.20
C ASP A 108 5.34 8.34 -10.08
N GLY A 109 5.04 8.83 -8.88
CA GLY A 109 4.62 7.99 -7.76
C GLY A 109 5.73 7.31 -7.01
N GLU A 110 6.99 7.70 -7.24
CA GLU A 110 8.10 7.11 -6.50
C GLU A 110 7.87 7.31 -5.00
N ILE A 111 8.03 6.23 -4.22
CA ILE A 111 7.90 6.26 -2.76
C ILE A 111 9.29 6.04 -2.17
N GLN A 112 9.67 6.95 -1.27
CA GLN A 112 10.85 6.82 -0.45
C GLN A 112 10.45 6.86 1.03
N TRP A 113 11.16 6.11 1.85
CA TRP A 113 11.03 6.13 3.30
C TRP A 113 12.07 7.07 3.91
N TYR A 114 11.71 7.80 4.96
CA TYR A 114 12.65 8.67 5.66
C TYR A 114 13.17 8.00 6.93
N ASP A 115 14.47 7.81 6.95
CA ASP A 115 15.20 7.30 8.10
C ASP A 115 15.62 8.47 9.00
N LEU A 116 15.05 8.53 10.20
CA LEU A 116 15.34 9.57 11.20
C LEU A 116 16.73 9.44 11.82
N VAL A 117 17.32 8.23 11.83
CA VAL A 117 18.64 7.97 12.42
C VAL A 117 19.73 8.45 11.47
N GLU A 118 19.59 8.13 10.18
CA GLU A 118 20.56 8.55 9.16
C GLU A 118 20.24 9.90 8.51
N ASP A 119 19.08 10.49 8.83
CA ASP A 119 18.55 11.74 8.26
C ASP A 119 18.52 11.72 6.72
N LYS A 120 18.02 10.61 6.16
CA LYS A 120 18.06 10.35 4.71
C LYS A 120 16.80 9.68 4.21
N ARG A 121 16.44 10.00 2.96
CA ARG A 121 15.45 9.26 2.19
C ARG A 121 16.07 7.98 1.63
N ARG A 122 15.34 6.87 1.73
CA ARG A 122 15.71 5.54 1.24
C ARG A 122 14.62 4.98 0.34
N PRO A 123 14.96 4.05 -0.56
CA PRO A 123 13.95 3.35 -1.37
C PRO A 123 12.91 2.62 -0.51
N TRP A 124 11.69 2.48 -1.02
CA TRP A 124 10.60 1.71 -0.41
C TRP A 124 11.01 0.30 0.05
N GLU A 125 11.88 -0.36 -0.71
CA GLU A 125 12.36 -1.71 -0.42
C GLU A 125 13.12 -1.79 0.90
N ALA A 126 13.80 -0.71 1.31
CA ALA A 126 14.48 -0.65 2.61
C ALA A 126 13.46 -0.70 3.76
N PHE A 127 12.36 0.04 3.63
CA PHE A 127 11.27 0.01 4.62
C PHE A 127 10.66 -1.39 4.77
N LEU A 128 10.42 -2.09 3.65
CA LEU A 128 9.89 -3.46 3.68
C LEU A 128 10.86 -4.42 4.37
N LYS A 129 12.16 -4.29 4.07
CA LYS A 129 13.22 -5.12 4.66
C LYS A 129 13.24 -4.94 6.19
N ASP A 130 13.30 -3.71 6.68
CA ASP A 130 13.34 -3.39 8.11
C ASP A 130 12.13 -3.94 8.88
N ARG A 131 10.96 -4.09 8.25
CA ARG A 131 9.74 -4.65 8.86
C ARG A 131 9.65 -6.17 8.78
N SER A 132 10.46 -6.79 7.93
CA SER A 132 10.53 -8.24 7.75
C SER A 132 11.64 -8.89 8.58
N GLU A 133 12.59 -8.11 9.07
CA GLU A 133 13.64 -8.58 9.97
C GLU A 133 13.07 -8.72 11.41
N PRO A 134 13.33 -9.86 12.08
CA PRO A 134 12.75 -10.18 13.39
C PRO A 134 13.34 -9.40 14.57
#